data_AF-A0A966DCU2-F1
#
_entry.id   AF-A0A966DCU2-F1
#
_cell.length_a   1.000
_cell.length_b   1.000
_cell.length_c   1.000
_cell.angle_alpha   90.00
_cell.angle_beta   90.00
_cell.angle_gamma   90.00
#
_symmetry.space_group_name_H-M   'P 1'
#
loop_
_entity.id
_entity.type
_entity.pdbx_description
1 polymer ?
#
loop_
_entity_poly.entity_id
_entity_poly.type
_entity_poly.pdbx_seq_one_letter_code
_entity_poly.pdbx_strand_id
1 'polypeptide(L)' 'MKKAEFIQAVSEKAGLSKKDTQKAVDAALEAISDALVAGKEVSFIGFGTFSTATRAARKARVPGTDRV' A
#
# COMPACT_ATOMS: atom_id res chain seq x y z
N MET A 1 10.51 -10.64 -2.92
CA MET A 1 10.62 -9.17 -2.95
C MET A 1 10.13 -8.58 -1.64
N LYS A 2 11.04 -8.28 -0.73
CA LYS A 2 10.78 -7.43 0.45
C LYS A 2 10.95 -5.95 0.07
N LYS A 3 10.54 -5.02 0.94
CA LYS A 3 10.65 -3.56 0.68
C LYS A 3 12.06 -3.13 0.24
N ALA A 4 13.10 -3.68 0.86
CA ALA A 4 14.48 -3.39 0.50
C ALA A 4 14.84 -3.85 -0.94
N GLU A 5 14.40 -5.05 -1.32
CA GLU A 5 14.61 -5.59 -2.68
C GLU A 5 13.83 -4.79 -3.73
N PHE A 6 12.64 -4.29 -3.38
CA PHE A 6 11.85 -3.40 -4.23
C PHE A 6 12.53 -2.05 -4.44
N ILE A 7 13.00 -1.39 -3.38
CA ILE A 7 13.73 -0.12 -3.47
C ILE A 7 14.96 -0.28 -4.36
N GLN A 8 15.69 -1.38 -4.23
CA GLN A 8 16.85 -1.63 -5.06
C GLN A 8 16.47 -1.78 -6.55
N ALA A 9 15.46 -2.60 -6.86
CA ALA A 9 14.97 -2.76 -8.23
C ALA A 9 14.45 -1.45 -8.84
N VAL A 10 13.79 -0.60 -8.05
CA VAL A 10 13.33 0.72 -8.50
C VAL A 10 14.52 1.66 -8.71
N SER A 11 15.52 1.65 -7.81
CA SER A 11 16.70 2.50 -7.96
C SER A 11 17.50 2.18 -9.22
N GLU A 12 17.64 0.89 -9.54
CA GLU A 12 18.31 0.40 -10.74
C GLU A 12 17.54 0.79 -12.01
N LYS A 13 16.21 0.70 -11.99
CA LYS A 13 15.38 1.08 -13.14
C LYS A 13 15.25 2.60 -13.34
N ALA A 14 15.22 3.36 -12.25
CA ALA A 14 15.04 4.81 -12.27
C ALA A 14 16.36 5.59 -12.37
N GLY A 15 17.51 4.93 -12.16
CA GLY A 15 18.83 5.58 -12.13
C GLY A 15 19.02 6.53 -10.94
N LEU A 16 18.24 6.36 -9.87
CA LEU A 16 18.25 7.21 -8.69
C LEU A 16 19.12 6.61 -7.57
N SER A 17 19.58 7.45 -6.65
CA SER A 17 20.27 6.97 -5.45
C SER A 17 19.32 6.14 -4.60
N LYS A 18 19.82 5.09 -3.93
CA LYS A 18 19.00 4.25 -3.03
C LYS A 18 18.28 5.08 -1.97
N LYS A 19 18.91 6.16 -1.49
CA LYS A 19 18.36 7.06 -0.48
C LYS A 19 17.17 7.85 -1.02
N ASP A 20 17.28 8.37 -2.24
CA ASP A 20 16.22 9.15 -2.87
C ASP A 20 15.08 8.25 -3.34
N THR A 21 15.40 7.04 -3.84
CA THR A 21 14.40 6.03 -4.16
C THR A 21 13.61 5.62 -2.93
N GLN A 22 14.27 5.40 -1.79
CA GLN A 22 13.58 5.07 -0.55
C GLN A 22 12.60 6.18 -0.15
N LYS A 23 13.07 7.44 -0.15
CA LYS A 23 12.20 8.59 0.13
C LYS A 23 11.01 8.68 -0.84
N ALA A 24 11.24 8.48 -2.14
CA ALA A 24 10.20 8.55 -3.15
C ALA A 24 9.15 7.44 -2.97
N VAL A 25 9.59 6.21 -2.68
CA VAL A 25 8.68 5.08 -2.41
C VAL A 25 7.88 5.31 -1.13
N ASP A 26 8.52 5.80 -0.07
CA ASP A 26 7.85 6.09 1.19
C ASP A 26 6.80 7.20 1.02
N ALA A 27 7.16 8.31 0.37
CA ALA A 27 6.24 9.41 0.08
C ALA A 27 5.08 8.98 -0.83
N ALA A 28 5.32 8.10 -1.81
CA ALA A 28 4.27 7.58 -2.67
C ALA A 28 3.26 6.72 -1.88
N LEU A 29 3.75 5.85 -1.00
CA LEU A 29 2.89 5.03 -0.14
C LEU A 29 2.08 5.91 0.82
N GLU A 30 2.70 6.94 1.41
CA GLU A 30 2.05 7.88 2.31
C GLU A 30 0.95 8.68 1.61
N ALA A 31 1.21 9.23 0.42
CA ALA A 31 0.21 9.94 -0.36
C ALA A 31 -0.99 9.07 -0.77
N ILE A 32 -0.74 7.78 -1.10
CA ILE A 32 -1.81 6.82 -1.37
C ILE A 32 -2.61 6.55 -0.09
N SER A 33 -1.94 6.31 1.04
CA SER A 33 -2.59 6.10 2.34
C SER A 33 -3.48 7.29 2.73
N ASP A 34 -2.99 8.52 2.60
CA ASP A 34 -3.74 9.72 2.94
C ASP A 34 -4.98 9.90 2.05
N ALA A 35 -4.84 9.65 0.75
CA ALA A 35 -5.96 9.68 -0.18
C ALA A 35 -7.04 8.64 0.20
N LEU A 36 -6.63 7.42 0.55
CA LEU A 36 -7.52 6.35 0.98
C LEU A 36 -8.21 6.66 2.31
N VAL A 37 -7.49 7.23 3.30
CA VAL A 37 -8.09 7.68 4.57
C VAL A 37 -9.15 8.76 4.34
N ALA A 38 -8.94 9.65 3.37
CA ALA A 38 -9.92 10.64 2.95
C ALA A 38 -11.10 10.06 2.14
N GLY A 39 -11.14 8.74 1.93
CA GLY A 39 -12.17 8.05 1.13
C GLY A 39 -12.07 8.31 -0.37
N LYS A 40 -10.92 8.82 -0.85
CA LYS A 40 -10.67 9.07 -2.27
C LYS A 40 -10.07 7.84 -2.91
N GLU A 41 -10.36 7.66 -4.19
CA GLU A 41 -9.75 6.61 -5.01
C GLU A 41 -8.49 7.13 -5.71
N VAL A 42 -7.47 6.29 -5.82
CA VAL A 42 -6.22 6.59 -6.54
C VAL A 42 -6.09 5.62 -7.70
N SER A 43 -6.18 6.13 -8.92
CA SER A 43 -6.09 5.33 -10.14
C SER A 43 -4.76 5.55 -10.86
N PHE A 44 -4.03 4.47 -11.11
CA PHE A 44 -2.83 4.45 -11.96
C PHE A 44 -3.13 3.66 -13.23
N ILE A 45 -3.20 4.37 -14.36
CA ILE A 45 -3.49 3.77 -15.67
C ILE A 45 -2.44 2.69 -15.99
N GLY A 46 -2.90 1.47 -16.26
CA GLY A 46 -2.03 0.33 -16.58
C GLY A 46 -1.44 -0.41 -15.37
N PHE A 47 -1.67 0.05 -14.14
CA PHE A 47 -1.26 -0.66 -12.92
C PHE A 47 -2.46 -1.10 -12.08
N GLY A 48 -3.41 -0.20 -11.84
CA GLY A 48 -4.62 -0.51 -11.09
C GLY A 48 -5.19 0.69 -10.33
N THR A 49 -6.28 0.45 -9.61
CA THR A 49 -6.96 1.43 -8.77
C THR A 49 -6.93 0.99 -7.32
N PHE A 50 -6.59 1.92 -6.43
CA PHE A 50 -6.67 1.78 -5.00
C PHE A 50 -7.93 2.49 -4.49
N SER A 51 -8.77 1.77 -3.76
CA SER A 51 -9.96 2.32 -3.12
C SER A 51 -10.22 1.67 -1.77
N THR A 52 -10.92 2.39 -0.89
CA THR A 52 -11.39 1.85 0.39
C THR A 52 -12.75 1.20 0.22
N ALA A 53 -12.86 -0.08 0.59
CA ALA A 53 -14.13 -0.78 0.60
C ALA A 53 -14.71 -0.84 2.02
N THR A 54 -15.91 -0.32 2.20
CA THR A 54 -16.65 -0.49 3.46
C THR A 54 -17.14 -1.93 3.56
N ARG A 55 -16.73 -2.64 4.61
CA ARG A 55 -17.18 -4.02 4.85
C ARG A 55 -18.26 -4.01 5.93
N ALA A 56 -19.40 -4.64 5.63
CA ALA A 56 -20.48 -4.80 6.59
C ALA A 56 -20.02 -5.60 7.82
N ALA A 57 -20.61 -5.30 8.98
CA ALA A 57 -20.37 -6.04 10.20
C ALA A 57 -20.74 -7.51 10.01
N ARG A 58 -19.84 -8.41 10.42
CA ARG A 58 -20.06 -9.86 10.38
C ARG A 58 -19.59 -10.46 11.69
N LYS A 59 -20.31 -11.48 12.17
CA LYS A 59 -19.86 -12.24 13.33
C LYS A 59 -18.58 -12.99 13.00
N ALA A 60 -17.61 -12.96 13.89
CA ALA A 60 -16.30 -13.58 13.70
C ALA A 60 -15.99 -14.45 14.92
N ARG A 61 -15.62 -15.70 14.67
CA ARG A 61 -15.25 -16.63 15.74
C ARG A 61 -13.96 -16.15 16.41
N VAL A 62 -13.97 -16.13 17.75
CA VAL A 62 -12.78 -15.81 18.54
C VAL A 62 -11.78 -16.95 18.40
N PRO A 63 -10.54 -16.69 17.93
CA PRO A 63 -9.53 -17.73 17.74
C PRO A 63 -9.28 -18.52 19.03
N GLY A 64 -9.28 -19.86 18.95
CA GLY A 64 -9.06 -20.74 20.11
C GLY A 64 -10.28 -20.97 21.00
N THR A 65 -11.47 -20.48 20.63
CA THR A 65 -12.72 -20.75 21.36
C THR A 65 -13.88 -21.04 20.41
N ASP A 66 -15.00 -21.51 20.96
CA ASP A 66 -16.26 -21.69 20.22
C ASP A 66 -17.18 -20.46 20.20
N ARG A 67 -16.71 -19.31 20.69
CA ARG A 67 -17.51 -18.08 20.75
C ARG A 67 -17.48 -17.34 19.41
N VAL A 68 -18.64 -16.80 19.01
CA VAL A 68 -18.90 -16.11 17.73
C VAL A 68 -19.46 -14.72 17.97
#